data_AF-A0A6A4GUW6-F1
#
_entry.id   AF-A0A6A4GUW6-F1
#
_cell.length_a   1.000
_cell.length_b   1.000
_cell.length_c   1.000
_cell.angle_alpha   90.00
_cell.angle_beta   90.00
_cell.angle_gamma   90.00
#
_symmetry.space_group_name_H-M   'P 1'
#
loop_
_entity.id
_entity.type
_entity.pdbx_description
1 polymer ?
#
loop_
_entity_poly.entity_id
_entity_poly.type
_entity_poly.pdbx_seq_one_letter_code
_entity_poly.pdbx_strand_id
1 'polypeptide(L)'
;MKLVGWSEVLKASYHKTAHEAVDLYLNVQHNLAQQKADDLDKAHTHIENKLPALRNHQDHWGAYVLLQEQLKNKKDTLAKAEKCEVGSKKEEGKKGVK
;
A
#
# COMPACT_ATOMS: atom_id res chain seq x y z
N MET A 1 20.20 25.78 1.83
CA MET A 1 19.28 24.96 2.64
C MET A 1 19.44 23.52 2.19
N LYS A 2 20.04 22.66 3.02
CA LYS A 2 20.28 21.26 2.65
C LYS A 2 18.97 20.54 2.97
N LEU A 3 18.27 20.06 1.94
CA LEU A 3 17.21 19.06 2.13
C LEU A 3 17.92 17.82 2.66
N VAL A 4 18.06 17.70 3.97
CA VAL A 4 18.51 16.47 4.65
C VAL A 4 17.31 15.52 4.65
N GLY A 5 16.84 15.19 3.46
CA GLY A 5 15.73 14.31 3.21
C GLY A 5 16.21 13.22 2.26
N TRP A 6 15.61 12.05 2.36
CA TRP A 6 16.03 10.89 1.58
C TRP A 6 16.07 11.20 0.09
N SER A 7 17.04 10.63 -0.62
CA SER A 7 17.04 10.66 -2.09
C SER A 7 15.73 10.03 -2.59
N GLU A 8 15.14 10.60 -3.64
CA GLU A 8 13.88 10.12 -4.21
C GLU A 8 13.95 8.63 -4.59
N VAL A 9 15.14 8.18 -5.01
CA VAL A 9 15.42 6.77 -5.31
C VAL A 9 15.29 5.87 -4.08
N LEU A 10 15.76 6.33 -2.92
CA LEU A 10 15.64 5.58 -1.66
C LEU A 10 14.19 5.55 -1.20
N LYS A 11 13.47 6.68 -1.26
CA LYS A 11 12.03 6.73 -0.96
C LYS A 11 11.26 5.78 -1.87
N ALA A 12 11.48 5.84 -3.18
CA ALA A 12 10.80 4.98 -4.14
C ALA A 12 11.08 3.49 -3.86
N SER A 13 12.34 3.13 -3.59
CA SER A 13 12.70 1.74 -3.23
C SER A 13 12.06 1.29 -1.92
N TYR A 14 11.90 2.21 -0.97
CA TYR A 14 11.26 1.98 0.31
C TYR A 14 9.77 1.68 0.17
N HIS A 15 9.04 2.53 -0.55
CA HIS A 15 7.62 2.33 -0.83
C HIS A 15 7.40 1.08 -1.68
N LYS A 16 8.25 0.83 -2.68
CA LYS A 16 8.17 -0.37 -3.52
C LYS A 16 8.31 -1.65 -2.69
N THR A 17 9.29 -1.70 -1.81
CA THR A 17 9.53 -2.87 -0.95
C THR A 17 8.36 -3.08 0.03
N ALA A 18 7.83 -2.00 0.61
CA ALA A 18 6.66 -2.08 1.47
C ALA A 18 5.43 -2.57 0.71
N HIS A 19 5.24 -2.11 -0.53
CA HIS A 19 4.15 -2.55 -1.40
C HIS A 19 4.27 -4.04 -1.74
N GLU A 20 5.47 -4.54 -2.05
CA GLU A 20 5.75 -5.98 -2.24
C GLU A 20 5.43 -6.77 -0.97
N ALA A 21 5.83 -6.30 0.22
CA ALA A 21 5.55 -6.98 1.48
C ALA A 21 4.04 -7.06 1.77
N VAL A 22 3.28 -6.00 1.50
CA VAL A 22 1.82 -6.03 1.61
C VAL A 22 1.22 -7.03 0.64
N ASP A 23 1.70 -7.10 -0.61
CA ASP A 23 1.19 -8.02 -1.63
C ASP A 23 1.43 -9.49 -1.29
N LEU A 24 2.62 -9.79 -0.76
CA LEU A 24 3.05 -11.16 -0.47
C LEU A 24 2.45 -11.72 0.82
N TYR A 25 2.27 -10.88 1.85
CA TYR A 25 1.98 -11.36 3.20
C TYR A 25 0.66 -10.85 3.76
N LEU A 26 0.17 -9.68 3.35
CA LEU A 26 -0.98 -9.05 3.99
C LEU A 26 -2.24 -9.12 3.13
N ASN A 27 -3.36 -9.42 3.77
CA ASN A 27 -4.65 -9.40 3.08
C ASN A 27 -5.19 -7.97 3.00
N VAL A 28 -5.27 -7.42 1.79
CA VAL A 28 -5.77 -6.06 1.53
C VAL A 28 -7.20 -5.82 2.01
N GLN A 29 -8.04 -6.86 2.12
CA GLN A 29 -9.40 -6.70 2.62
C GLN A 29 -9.43 -6.40 4.14
N HIS A 30 -8.43 -6.90 4.87
CA HIS A 30 -8.34 -6.78 6.31
C HIS A 30 -7.57 -5.52 6.73
N ASN A 31 -7.97 -4.90 7.84
CA ASN A 31 -7.16 -3.84 8.44
C ASN A 31 -5.90 -4.43 9.08
N LEU A 32 -4.90 -3.60 9.36
CA LEU A 32 -3.62 -4.03 9.95
C LEU A 32 -3.82 -4.80 11.26
N ALA A 33 -4.76 -4.34 12.12
CA ALA A 33 -5.11 -4.99 13.38
C ALA A 33 -5.83 -6.35 13.21
N GLN A 34 -6.32 -6.67 12.01
CA GLN A 34 -6.99 -7.93 11.67
C GLN A 34 -6.06 -8.90 10.93
N GLN A 35 -4.81 -8.51 10.67
CA GLN A 35 -3.80 -9.40 10.11
C GLN A 35 -3.33 -10.38 11.17
N LYS A 36 -2.85 -11.55 10.75
CA LYS A 36 -2.21 -12.48 11.69
C LYS A 36 -0.87 -11.90 12.11
N ALA A 37 -0.52 -12.08 13.39
CA ALA A 37 0.76 -11.63 13.91
C ALA A 37 1.95 -12.22 13.12
N ASP A 38 1.86 -13.48 12.69
CA ASP A 38 2.87 -14.16 11.86
C ASP A 38 3.03 -13.50 10.48
N ASP A 39 1.92 -13.10 9.85
CA ASP A 39 1.95 -12.43 8.54
C ASP A 39 2.52 -11.01 8.66
N LEU A 40 2.21 -10.31 9.75
CA LEU A 40 2.80 -9.00 10.07
C LEU A 40 4.30 -9.10 10.32
N ASP A 41 4.74 -10.11 11.07
CA ASP A 41 6.16 -10.36 11.35
C ASP A 41 6.95 -10.66 10.06
N LYS A 42 6.39 -11.50 9.17
CA LYS A 42 6.98 -11.78 7.86
C LYS A 42 7.08 -10.53 6.99
N ALA A 43 6.01 -9.72 6.94
CA ALA A 43 6.01 -8.47 6.19
C ALA A 43 7.02 -7.45 6.74
N HIS A 44 7.11 -7.35 8.07
CA HIS A 44 8.08 -6.50 8.77
C HIS A 44 9.52 -6.93 8.47
N THR A 45 9.80 -8.21 8.67
CA THR A 45 11.11 -8.82 8.42
C THR A 45 11.53 -8.68 6.94
N HIS A 46 10.58 -8.80 6.00
CA HIS A 46 10.87 -8.59 4.58
C HIS A 46 11.39 -7.17 4.30
N ILE A 47 10.75 -6.15 4.88
CA ILE A 47 11.15 -4.75 4.71
C ILE A 47 12.52 -4.51 5.36
N GLU A 48 12.72 -4.97 6.60
CA GLU A 48 14.00 -4.81 7.31
C GLU A 48 15.16 -5.50 6.59
N ASN A 49 14.94 -6.70 6.06
CA ASN A 49 15.97 -7.47 5.34
C ASN A 49 16.34 -6.85 3.99
N LYS A 50 15.38 -6.30 3.25
CA LYS A 50 15.67 -5.66 1.96
C LYS A 50 16.28 -4.27 2.11
N LEU A 51 16.08 -3.62 3.27
CA LEU A 51 16.47 -2.23 3.48
C LEU A 51 17.26 -2.04 4.79
N PRO A 52 18.35 -2.79 5.01
CA PRO A 52 19.12 -2.71 6.25
C PRO A 52 19.75 -1.33 6.44
N ALA A 53 20.06 -0.64 5.34
CA ALA A 53 20.62 0.71 5.33
C ALA A 53 19.66 1.76 5.92
N LEU A 54 18.36 1.47 6.00
CA LEU A 54 17.34 2.40 6.47
C LEU A 54 16.97 2.19 7.94
N ARG A 55 17.40 1.08 8.56
CA ARG A 55 17.06 0.72 9.95
C ARG A 55 17.56 1.75 10.98
N ASN A 56 18.64 2.47 10.68
CA ASN A 56 19.26 3.47 11.56
C ASN A 56 19.09 4.92 11.07
N HIS A 57 18.21 5.17 10.09
CA HIS A 57 18.03 6.52 9.54
C HIS A 57 17.01 7.33 10.36
N GLN A 58 17.23 8.63 10.54
CA GLN A 58 16.35 9.48 11.35
C GLN A 58 14.92 9.62 10.79
N ASP A 59 14.74 9.69 9.46
CA ASP A 59 13.39 9.60 8.87
C ASP A 59 12.89 8.15 8.64
N HIS A 60 13.47 7.14 9.28
CA HIS A 60 12.88 5.80 9.29
C HIS A 60 11.59 5.83 10.11
N TRP A 61 10.44 5.85 9.44
CA TRP A 61 9.14 5.82 10.10
C TRP A 61 8.79 4.45 10.71
N GLY A 62 9.62 3.42 10.46
CA GLY A 62 9.35 2.05 10.86
C GLY A 62 8.63 1.26 9.76
N ALA A 63 8.95 -0.03 9.63
CA ALA A 63 8.29 -0.92 8.69
C ALA A 63 6.78 -1.05 8.97
N TYR A 64 6.34 -0.95 10.24
CA TYR A 64 4.93 -1.00 10.60
C TYR A 64 4.10 0.17 10.03
N VAL A 65 4.63 1.41 10.11
CA VAL A 65 3.94 2.61 9.59
C VAL A 65 3.79 2.52 8.07
N LEU A 66 4.82 2.02 7.39
CA LEU A 66 4.74 1.76 5.95
C LEU A 66 3.67 0.74 5.58
N LEU A 67 3.63 -0.40 6.28
CA LEU A 67 2.64 -1.44 6.01
C LEU A 67 1.23 -0.87 6.18
N GLN A 68 1.01 -0.03 7.19
CA GLN A 68 -0.27 0.65 7.41
C GLN A 68 -0.64 1.59 6.25
N GLU A 69 0.31 2.42 5.80
CA GLU A 69 0.09 3.36 4.70
C GLU A 69 -0.20 2.64 3.38
N GLN A 70 0.61 1.63 3.03
CA GLN A 70 0.48 0.89 1.78
C GLN A 70 -0.81 0.06 1.74
N LEU A 71 -1.20 -0.56 2.87
CA LEU A 71 -2.50 -1.22 2.99
C LEU A 71 -3.66 -0.24 2.79
N LYS A 72 -3.59 0.94 3.41
CA LYS A 72 -4.62 1.97 3.25
C LYS A 72 -4.75 2.44 1.80
N ASN A 73 -3.63 2.71 1.13
CA ASN A 73 -3.61 3.15 -0.27
C ASN A 73 -4.15 2.07 -1.22
N LYS A 74 -3.80 0.81 -1.01
CA LYS A 74 -4.36 -0.31 -1.79
C LYS A 74 -5.88 -0.43 -1.58
N LYS A 75 -6.36 -0.33 -0.33
CA LYS A 75 -7.79 -0.34 -0.03
C LYS A 75 -8.54 0.82 -0.68
N ASP A 76 -8.00 2.04 -0.63
CA ASP A 76 -8.60 3.21 -1.28
C ASP A 76 -8.68 3.03 -2.80
N THR A 77 -7.61 2.50 -3.41
CA THR A 77 -7.57 2.22 -4.85
C THR A 77 -8.62 1.17 -5.24
N LEU A 78 -8.77 0.11 -4.45
CA LEU A 78 -9.78 -0.92 -4.68
C LEU A 78 -11.21 -0.37 -4.52
N ALA A 79 -11.45 0.44 -3.48
CA ALA A 79 -12.74 1.09 -3.26
C ALA A 79 -13.08 2.11 -4.37
N LYS A 80 -12.09 2.75 -4.98
CA LYS A 80 -12.30 3.61 -6.15
C LYS A 80 -12.59 2.81 -7.42
N ALA A 81 -11.90 1.70 -7.64
CA ALA A 81 -12.16 0.82 -8.78
C ALA A 81 -13.59 0.26 -8.74
N GLU A 82 -14.05 -0.21 -7.58
CA GLU A 82 -15.42 -0.73 -7.39
C GLU A 82 -16.50 0.32 -7.68
N LYS A 83 -16.25 1.59 -7.31
CA LYS A 83 -17.15 2.71 -7.60
C LYS A 83 -17.23 3.06 -9.09
N CYS A 84 -16.13 2.91 -9.83
CA CYS A 84 -16.12 3.11 -11.28
C CYS A 84 -16.90 2.01 -12.02
N GLU A 85 -16.84 0.75 -11.56
CA GLU A 85 -17.58 -0.35 -12.18
C GLU A 85 -19.10 -0.25 -11.93
N VAL A 86 -19.53 0.28 -10.79
CA VAL A 86 -20.94 0.57 -10.50
C VAL A 86 -21.50 1.73 -11.33
N GLY A 87 -20.65 2.67 -11.78
CA GLY A 87 -21.05 3.80 -12.62
C GLY A 87 -21.35 3.45 -14.08
N SER A 88 -20.80 2.34 -14.61
CA SER A 88 -20.93 1.98 -16.04
C SER A 88 -22.18 1.15 -16.38
N LYS A 89 -23.04 0.80 -15.42
CA LYS A 89 -24.24 -0.03 -15.66
C LYS A 89 -25.56 0.72 -15.77
N LYS A 90 -25.55 2.04 -16.01
CA LYS A 90 -26.80 2.83 -16.06
C LYS A 90 -26.93 3.79 -17.24
N GLU A 91 -26.54 3.36 -18.45
CA GLU A 91 -27.03 3.99 -19.69
C GLU A 91 -27.13 2.95 -20.83
N GLU A 92 -28.06 1.99 -20.72
CA GLU A 92 -28.62 1.39 -21.93
C GLU A 92 -30.09 1.07 -21.68
N GLY A 93 -30.97 1.83 -22.32
CA GLY A 93 -32.41 1.60 -22.24
C GLY A 93 -33.23 2.88 -22.29
N LYS A 94 -33.07 3.69 -23.35
CA LYS A 94 -34.15 4.53 -23.91
C LYS A 94 -33.76 5.12 -25.28
N LYS A 95 -34.03 4.36 -26.33
CA LYS A 95 -34.42 4.83 -27.67
C LYS A 95 -35.23 3.67 -28.25
N GLY A 96 -36.54 3.77 -28.44
CA GLY A 96 -37.29 4.88 -29.00
C GLY A 96 -37.98 4.30 -30.23
N VAL A 97 -39.15 3.73 -30.02
CA VAL A 97 -40.08 3.36 -31.10
C VAL A 97 -40.63 4.65 -31.67
N LYS A 98 -40.26 5.00 -32.90
CA LYS A 98 -41.18 5.35 -33.98
C LYS A 98 -40.46 5.48 -35.31
#